data_AF-A0A959XMY4-F1
#
_entry.id   AF-A0A959XMY4-F1
#
_cell.length_a   1.000
_cell.length_b   1.000
_cell.length_c   1.000
_cell.angle_alpha   90.00
_cell.angle_beta   90.00
_cell.angle_gamma   90.00
#
_symmetry.space_group_name_H-M   'P 1'
#
loop_
_entity.id
_entity.type
_entity.pdbx_description
1 polymer ?
#
loop_
_entity_poly.entity_id
_entity_poly.type
_entity_poly.pdbx_seq_one_letter_code
_entity_poly.pdbx_strand_id
1 'polypeptide(L)'
;LVQRAGEASRAALLYRRERVPFAKGFGSIMAERAVDLILLLALFGITILLQFDKLDLFKERIEAFRQGQGPEEGGSPWGWVILGVLVAAFGIGAYLMATRPQVHARVMDTLRGLGEGLRSITRTSNPWGFVFHTFLIWILYVLMFAVGFYCLPATSTVSWAGIMAGFVAGAIGIVLVQGGIGVYPAFVALIVSVYMPSPEGGGLLRPEALAMGWLIWVAQTVMTIVVGGLSLLLISRSASAQEAALTEGTTP
;
A
#
# COMPACT_ATOMS: atom_id res chain seq x y z
N LEU A 1 5.96 -11.81 11.58
CA LEU A 1 7.40 -11.97 11.31
C LEU A 1 8.00 -10.58 11.09
N VAL A 2 8.46 -9.95 12.17
CA VAL A 2 9.01 -8.58 12.31
C VAL A 2 9.25 -7.80 10.99
N GLN A 3 8.33 -6.89 10.63
CA GLN A 3 8.45 -5.91 9.53
C GLN A 3 9.65 -4.94 9.65
N ARG A 4 10.40 -4.98 10.76
CA ARG A 4 11.56 -4.12 11.02
C ARG A 4 12.91 -4.83 10.89
N ALA A 5 12.93 -6.15 10.68
CA ALA A 5 14.18 -6.90 10.64
C ALA A 5 15.02 -6.59 9.40
N GLY A 6 14.39 -6.34 8.25
CA GLY A 6 15.07 -5.97 7.00
C GLY A 6 15.72 -4.59 7.03
N GLU A 7 15.11 -3.63 7.73
CA GLU A 7 15.68 -2.28 7.90
C GLU A 7 16.71 -2.24 9.02
N ALA A 8 16.50 -2.99 10.10
CA ALA A 8 17.50 -3.16 11.16
C ALA A 8 18.74 -3.90 10.64
N SER A 9 18.58 -4.89 9.76
CA SER A 9 19.70 -5.57 9.11
C SER A 9 20.41 -4.66 8.11
N ARG A 10 19.68 -3.85 7.32
CA ARG A 10 20.28 -2.83 6.44
C ARG A 10 21.03 -1.77 7.24
N ALA A 11 20.45 -1.26 8.32
CA ALA A 11 21.08 -0.28 9.20
C ALA A 11 22.30 -0.86 9.93
N ALA A 12 22.25 -2.13 10.35
CA ALA A 12 23.40 -2.83 10.95
C ALA A 12 24.52 -3.09 9.93
N LEU A 13 24.18 -3.42 8.67
CA LEU A 13 25.12 -3.57 7.57
C LEU A 13 25.75 -2.23 7.15
N LEU A 14 24.95 -1.16 7.05
CA LEU A 14 25.44 0.19 6.73
C LEU A 14 26.32 0.75 7.86
N TYR A 15 25.93 0.55 9.12
CA TYR A 15 26.75 0.91 10.27
C TYR A 15 28.07 0.16 10.28
N ARG A 16 28.07 -1.14 9.96
CA ARG A 16 29.29 -1.95 9.83
C ARG A 16 30.18 -1.57 8.65
N ARG A 17 29.62 -1.12 7.51
CA ARG A 17 30.40 -0.82 6.29
C ARG A 17 30.81 0.65 6.13
N GLU A 18 29.95 1.61 6.48
CA GLU A 18 30.13 3.01 6.07
C GLU A 18 30.35 4.00 7.24
N ARG A 19 30.30 3.54 8.51
CA ARG A 19 30.50 4.38 9.71
C ARG A 19 29.64 5.66 9.74
N VAL A 20 28.50 5.68 9.05
CA VAL A 20 27.58 6.83 9.07
C VAL A 20 26.90 6.92 10.43
N PRO A 21 26.85 8.11 11.08
CA PRO A 21 26.15 8.27 12.36
C PRO A 21 24.69 7.83 12.25
N PHE A 22 24.28 6.89 13.09
CA PHE A 22 22.92 6.33 13.13
C PHE A 22 21.82 7.41 13.13
N ALA A 23 22.08 8.54 13.80
CA ALA A 23 21.17 9.68 13.88
C ALA A 23 20.86 10.33 12.51
N LYS A 24 21.82 10.37 11.55
CA LYS A 24 21.60 10.95 10.23
C LYS A 24 20.80 10.01 9.31
N GLY A 25 21.09 8.71 9.34
CA GLY A 25 20.35 7.70 8.58
C GLY A 25 18.93 7.49 9.10
N PHE A 26 18.70 7.60 10.41
CA PHE A 26 17.36 7.50 11.00
C PHE A 26 16.47 8.67 10.58
N GLY A 27 17.01 9.89 10.55
CA GLY A 27 16.28 11.09 10.13
C GLY A 27 15.87 11.08 8.65
N SER A 28 16.69 10.54 7.75
CA SER A 28 16.32 10.40 6.33
C SER A 28 15.24 9.35 6.10
N ILE A 29 15.30 8.21 6.80
CA ILE A 29 14.27 7.15 6.73
C ILE A 29 12.92 7.67 7.23
N MET A 30 12.91 8.47 8.29
CA MET A 30 11.67 9.08 8.79
C MET A 30 11.10 10.09 7.79
N ALA A 31 11.94 10.88 7.14
CA ALA A 31 11.53 11.83 6.10
C ALA A 31 10.93 11.13 4.88
N GLU A 32 11.57 10.06 4.39
CA GLU A 32 11.07 9.24 3.28
C GLU A 32 9.65 8.73 3.57
N ARG A 33 9.45 8.12 4.74
CA ARG A 33 8.15 7.60 5.17
C ARG A 33 7.07 8.66 5.32
N ALA A 34 7.43 9.84 5.82
CA ALA A 34 6.48 10.94 5.97
C ALA A 34 5.95 11.38 4.60
N VAL A 35 6.83 11.47 3.60
CA VAL A 35 6.46 11.84 2.23
C VAL A 35 5.62 10.76 1.58
N ASP A 36 6.00 9.49 1.72
CA ASP A 36 5.20 8.39 1.19
C ASP A 36 3.80 8.33 1.80
N LEU A 37 3.67 8.58 3.10
CA LEU A 37 2.36 8.67 3.74
C LEU A 37 1.53 9.84 3.19
N ILE A 38 2.14 11.01 2.99
CA ILE A 38 1.46 12.17 2.43
C ILE A 38 0.98 11.90 1.00
N LEU A 39 1.83 11.27 0.17
CA LEU A 39 1.47 10.93 -1.20
C LEU A 39 0.37 9.86 -1.25
N LEU A 40 0.41 8.86 -0.36
CA LEU A 40 -0.67 7.89 -0.22
C LEU A 40 -1.99 8.58 0.18
N LEU A 41 -1.96 9.51 1.13
CA LEU A 41 -3.13 10.27 1.55
C LEU A 41 -3.64 11.20 0.44
N ALA A 42 -2.74 11.79 -0.35
CA ALA A 42 -3.11 12.59 -1.52
C ALA A 42 -3.82 11.73 -2.58
N LEU A 43 -3.27 10.55 -2.90
CA LEU A 43 -3.91 9.60 -3.81
C LEU A 43 -5.26 9.12 -3.27
N PHE A 44 -5.36 8.86 -1.96
CA PHE A 44 -6.63 8.53 -1.30
C PHE A 44 -7.67 9.65 -1.49
N GLY A 45 -7.28 10.90 -1.26
CA GLY A 45 -8.14 12.08 -1.49
C GLY A 45 -8.58 12.21 -2.95
N ILE A 46 -7.66 12.07 -3.90
CA ILE A 46 -7.96 12.07 -5.34
C ILE A 46 -8.94 10.95 -5.68
N THR A 47 -8.74 9.74 -5.15
CA THR A 47 -9.63 8.61 -5.36
C THR A 47 -11.04 8.90 -4.85
N ILE A 48 -11.19 9.52 -3.67
CA ILE A 48 -12.51 9.93 -3.16
C ILE A 48 -13.17 10.93 -4.11
N LEU A 49 -12.42 11.93 -4.58
CA LEU A 49 -12.94 12.93 -5.52
C LEU A 49 -13.48 12.28 -6.81
N LEU A 50 -12.78 11.27 -7.33
CA LEU A 50 -13.19 10.51 -8.53
C LEU A 50 -14.45 9.65 -8.33
N GLN A 51 -14.90 9.42 -7.09
CA GLN A 51 -16.08 8.59 -6.83
C GLN A 51 -17.38 9.37 -6.65
N PHE A 52 -17.33 10.71 -6.50
CA PHE A 52 -18.53 11.51 -6.32
C PHE A 52 -19.49 11.43 -7.52
N ASP A 53 -18.93 11.30 -8.72
CA ASP A 53 -19.61 11.14 -10.00
C ASP A 53 -19.98 9.68 -10.32
N LYS A 54 -19.72 8.74 -9.39
CA LYS A 54 -20.06 7.31 -9.51
C LYS A 54 -21.15 6.85 -8.54
N LEU A 55 -21.76 7.77 -7.78
CA LEU A 55 -22.78 7.44 -6.78
C LEU A 55 -23.95 6.66 -7.36
N ASP A 56 -24.38 6.96 -8.60
CA ASP A 56 -25.49 6.24 -9.23
C ASP A 56 -25.09 4.81 -9.62
N LEU A 57 -23.86 4.60 -10.10
CA LEU A 57 -23.31 3.26 -10.33
C LEU A 57 -23.28 2.44 -9.03
N PHE A 58 -22.94 3.05 -7.89
CA PHE A 58 -23.01 2.37 -6.60
C PHE A 58 -24.45 2.00 -6.21
N LYS A 59 -25.42 2.90 -6.44
CA LYS A 59 -26.85 2.61 -6.17
C LYS A 59 -27.35 1.45 -7.03
N GLU A 60 -27.11 1.49 -8.34
CA GLU A 60 -27.49 0.43 -9.28
C GLU A 60 -26.88 -0.92 -8.87
N ARG A 61 -25.62 -0.92 -8.43
CA ARG A 61 -24.95 -2.14 -7.96
C ARG A 61 -25.56 -2.70 -6.67
N ILE A 62 -25.93 -1.83 -5.74
CA ILE A 62 -26.61 -2.23 -4.51
C ILE A 62 -28.00 -2.81 -4.83
N GLU A 63 -28.73 -2.20 -5.76
CA GLU A 63 -30.05 -2.68 -6.21
C GLU A 63 -29.95 -4.02 -6.94
N ALA A 64 -29.00 -4.17 -7.88
CA ALA A 64 -28.76 -5.41 -8.59
C ALA A 64 -28.36 -6.55 -7.63
N PHE A 65 -27.55 -6.25 -6.61
CA PHE A 65 -27.20 -7.20 -5.56
C PHE A 65 -28.43 -7.64 -4.75
N ARG A 66 -29.33 -6.71 -4.41
CA ARG A 66 -30.60 -7.04 -3.74
C ARG A 66 -31.51 -7.91 -4.59
N GLN A 67 -31.62 -7.62 -5.89
CA GLN A 67 -32.45 -8.40 -6.81
C GLN A 67 -31.92 -9.83 -7.03
N GLY A 68 -30.59 -10.00 -7.05
CA GLY A 68 -29.93 -11.31 -7.21
C GLY A 68 -30.05 -12.25 -6.00
N GLN A 69 -30.46 -11.75 -4.83
CA GLN A 69 -30.67 -12.56 -3.62
C GLN A 69 -32.09 -13.15 -3.50
N GLY A 70 -32.96 -12.97 -4.50
CA GLY A 70 -34.34 -13.44 -4.48
C GLY A 70 -35.27 -12.55 -3.62
N PRO A 71 -36.58 -12.83 -3.62
CA PRO A 71 -37.55 -12.06 -2.84
C PRO A 71 -37.53 -12.51 -1.37
N GLU A 72 -36.40 -12.33 -0.67
CA GLU A 72 -36.45 -12.27 0.78
C GLU A 72 -36.73 -10.82 1.18
N GLU A 73 -37.92 -10.57 1.71
CA GLU A 73 -38.39 -9.26 2.20
C GLU A 73 -37.49 -8.66 3.32
N GLY A 74 -36.47 -9.39 3.79
CA GLY A 74 -35.44 -8.90 4.69
C GLY A 74 -34.08 -8.92 4.01
N GLY A 75 -33.62 -7.77 3.50
CA GLY A 75 -32.25 -7.65 2.96
C GLY A 75 -31.22 -8.20 3.95
N SER A 76 -30.20 -8.90 3.42
CA SER A 76 -29.17 -9.59 4.21
C SER A 76 -28.69 -8.74 5.40
N PRO A 77 -28.82 -9.23 6.66
CA PRO A 77 -28.45 -8.48 7.86
C PRO A 77 -26.98 -8.05 7.87
N TRP A 78 -26.15 -8.78 7.12
CA TRP A 78 -24.71 -8.59 7.05
C TRP A 78 -24.29 -7.22 6.54
N GLY A 79 -25.06 -6.59 5.64
CA GLY A 79 -24.77 -5.23 5.17
C GLY A 79 -24.85 -4.20 6.31
N TRP A 80 -25.91 -4.29 7.12
CA TRP A 80 -26.10 -3.45 8.30
C TRP A 80 -25.12 -3.79 9.43
N VAL A 81 -24.76 -5.07 9.57
CA VAL A 81 -23.74 -5.51 10.53
C VAL A 81 -22.38 -4.93 10.16
N ILE A 82 -21.95 -5.00 8.88
CA ILE A 82 -20.68 -4.44 8.42
C ILE A 82 -20.67 -2.91 8.59
N LEU A 83 -21.74 -2.23 8.18
CA LEU A 83 -21.85 -0.78 8.39
C LEU A 83 -21.84 -0.42 9.88
N GLY A 84 -22.55 -1.17 10.71
CA GLY A 84 -22.57 -1.00 12.16
C GLY A 84 -21.20 -1.19 12.79
N VAL A 85 -20.44 -2.21 12.35
CA VAL A 85 -19.06 -2.45 12.78
C VAL A 85 -18.13 -1.31 12.37
N LEU A 86 -18.25 -0.79 11.14
CA LEU A 86 -17.44 0.34 10.67
C LEU A 86 -17.73 1.63 11.46
N VAL A 87 -19.01 1.94 11.68
CA VAL A 87 -19.43 3.11 12.47
C VAL A 87 -19.00 2.96 13.93
N ALA A 88 -19.15 1.77 14.51
CA ALA A 88 -18.69 1.49 15.87
C ALA A 88 -17.17 1.60 15.99
N ALA A 89 -16.41 1.06 15.04
CA ALA A 89 -14.95 1.15 15.01
C ALA A 89 -14.49 2.61 14.91
N PHE A 90 -15.12 3.41 14.04
CA PHE A 90 -14.85 4.84 13.93
C PHE A 90 -15.20 5.59 15.22
N GLY A 91 -16.38 5.33 15.78
CA GLY A 91 -16.84 5.94 17.03
C GLY A 91 -15.94 5.58 18.23
N ILE A 92 -15.53 4.32 18.35
CA ILE A 92 -14.56 3.87 19.35
C ILE A 92 -13.21 4.55 19.13
N GLY A 93 -12.74 4.65 17.88
CA GLY A 93 -11.50 5.35 17.54
C GLY A 93 -11.53 6.83 17.97
N ALA A 94 -12.61 7.54 17.62
CA ALA A 94 -12.83 8.93 18.01
C ALA A 94 -12.97 9.10 19.53
N TYR A 95 -13.70 8.21 20.21
CA TYR A 95 -13.86 8.21 21.66
C TYR A 95 -12.53 7.94 22.38
N LEU A 96 -11.74 6.96 21.92
CA LEU A 96 -10.41 6.68 22.47
C LEU A 96 -9.47 7.86 22.23
N MET A 97 -9.55 8.52 21.07
CA MET A 97 -8.78 9.74 20.78
C MET A 97 -9.14 10.88 21.74
N ALA A 98 -10.43 11.04 22.08
CA ALA A 98 -10.90 12.08 22.99
C ALA A 98 -10.63 11.78 24.48
N THR A 99 -10.69 10.51 24.88
CA THR A 99 -10.67 10.12 26.31
C THR A 99 -9.34 9.54 26.79
N ARG A 100 -8.53 8.96 25.89
CA ARG A 100 -7.23 8.36 26.25
C ARG A 100 -6.10 9.32 25.86
N PRO A 101 -5.47 10.02 26.82
CA PRO A 101 -4.36 10.92 26.54
C PRO A 101 -3.17 10.22 25.88
N GLN A 102 -2.98 8.91 26.11
CA GLN A 102 -1.96 8.09 25.44
C GLN A 102 -2.21 7.94 23.94
N VAL A 103 -3.47 7.78 23.51
CA VAL A 103 -3.84 7.67 22.08
C VAL A 103 -3.67 9.03 21.42
N HIS A 104 -4.18 10.09 22.07
CA HIS A 104 -3.96 11.46 21.62
C HIS A 104 -2.48 11.80 21.47
N ALA A 105 -1.66 11.50 22.49
CA ALA A 105 -0.21 11.73 22.43
C ALA A 105 0.45 10.94 21.29
N ARG A 106 0.06 9.67 21.08
CA ARG A 106 0.56 8.83 19.97
C ARG A 106 0.26 9.44 18.61
N VAL A 107 -0.97 9.92 18.41
CA VAL A 107 -1.39 10.58 17.16
C VAL A 107 -0.64 11.90 16.99
N MET A 108 -0.55 12.72 18.04
CA MET A 108 0.17 13.99 18.00
C MET A 108 1.67 13.81 17.72
N ASP A 109 2.31 12.81 18.32
CA ASP A 109 3.71 12.46 18.03
C ASP A 109 3.89 11.97 16.60
N THR A 110 2.91 11.23 16.06
CA THR A 110 2.92 10.83 14.63
C THR A 110 2.83 12.04 13.71
N LEU A 111 1.94 13.00 14.02
CA LEU A 111 1.80 14.25 13.26
C LEU A 111 3.06 15.14 13.36
N ARG A 112 3.67 15.23 14.55
CA ARG A 112 4.94 15.93 14.74
C ARG A 112 6.06 15.27 13.95
N GLY A 113 6.18 13.94 14.00
CA GLY A 113 7.15 13.18 13.20
C GLY A 113 6.94 13.36 11.69
N LEU A 114 5.70 13.47 11.23
CA LEU A 114 5.38 13.79 9.83
C LEU A 114 5.87 15.21 9.47
N GLY A 115 5.62 16.20 10.34
CA GLY A 115 6.09 17.57 10.17
C GLY A 115 7.62 17.70 10.20
N GLU A 116 8.30 16.94 11.06
CA GLU A 116 9.76 16.85 11.12
C GLU A 116 10.33 16.20 9.86
N GLY A 117 9.69 15.12 9.37
CA GLY A 117 10.02 14.46 8.11
C GLY A 117 9.92 15.41 6.91
N LEU A 118 8.83 16.15 6.82
CA LEU A 118 8.65 17.20 5.81
C LEU A 118 9.74 18.29 5.89
N ARG A 119 10.04 18.77 7.10
CA ARG A 119 11.07 19.79 7.31
C ARG A 119 12.47 19.28 6.96
N SER A 120 12.72 17.98 7.10
CA SER A 120 13.99 17.34 6.72
C SER A 120 14.27 17.43 5.22
N ILE A 121 13.25 17.32 4.36
CA ILE A 121 13.37 17.44 2.90
C ILE A 121 13.96 18.80 2.51
N THR A 122 13.50 19.87 3.18
CA THR A 122 13.99 21.23 2.90
C THR A 122 15.46 21.44 3.30
N ARG A 123 16.04 20.52 4.08
CA ARG A 123 17.45 20.54 4.48
C ARG A 123 18.34 19.64 3.60
N THR A 124 17.77 18.94 2.62
CA THR A 124 18.53 18.13 1.66
C THR A 124 19.19 19.02 0.60
N SER A 125 20.34 18.59 0.09
CA SER A 125 21.11 19.34 -0.93
C SER A 125 20.36 19.58 -2.24
N ASN A 126 19.42 18.70 -2.61
CA ASN A 126 18.57 18.85 -3.79
C ASN A 126 17.11 18.43 -3.49
N PRO A 127 16.29 19.32 -2.92
CA PRO A 127 14.91 19.00 -2.56
C PRO A 127 14.03 18.73 -3.80
N TRP A 128 14.27 19.45 -4.90
CA TRP A 128 13.52 19.26 -6.15
C TRP A 128 13.79 17.90 -6.79
N GLY A 129 15.06 17.47 -6.83
CA GLY A 129 15.42 16.15 -7.30
C GLY A 129 14.76 15.06 -6.47
N PHE A 130 14.76 15.19 -5.14
CA PHE A 130 14.08 14.24 -4.25
C PHE A 130 12.58 14.16 -4.58
N VAL A 131 11.88 15.29 -4.57
CA VAL A 131 10.43 15.36 -4.82
C VAL A 131 10.08 14.77 -6.20
N PHE A 132 10.83 15.12 -7.24
CA PHE A 132 10.61 14.57 -8.59
C PHE A 132 10.71 13.04 -8.63
N HIS A 133 11.76 12.47 -8.02
CA HIS A 133 11.93 11.02 -8.00
C HIS A 133 10.83 10.34 -7.18
N THR A 134 10.43 10.92 -6.06
CA THR A 134 9.33 10.36 -5.26
C THR A 134 8.02 10.37 -6.04
N PHE A 135 7.66 11.49 -6.69
CA PHE A 135 6.47 11.53 -7.55
C PHE A 135 6.55 10.53 -8.70
N LEU A 136 7.72 10.41 -9.34
CA LEU A 136 7.94 9.45 -10.42
C LEU A 136 7.72 8.01 -9.95
N ILE A 137 8.24 7.64 -8.78
CA ILE A 137 8.04 6.31 -8.18
C ILE A 137 6.54 6.06 -7.95
N TRP A 138 5.81 7.01 -7.38
CA TRP A 138 4.37 6.86 -7.14
C TRP A 138 3.56 6.76 -8.44
N ILE A 139 3.88 7.56 -9.46
CA ILE A 139 3.25 7.45 -10.78
C ILE A 139 3.52 6.07 -11.38
N LEU A 140 4.77 5.62 -11.40
CA LEU A 140 5.13 4.31 -11.91
C LEU A 140 4.46 3.18 -11.12
N TYR A 141 4.26 3.35 -9.81
CA TYR A 141 3.59 2.37 -8.98
C TYR A 141 2.09 2.27 -9.27
N VAL A 142 1.41 3.40 -9.45
CA VAL A 142 0.01 3.43 -9.90
C VAL A 142 -0.11 2.87 -11.32
N LEU A 143 0.82 3.21 -12.22
CA LEU A 143 0.84 2.66 -13.58
C LEU A 143 1.08 1.16 -13.60
N MET A 144 1.99 0.63 -12.77
CA MET A 144 2.21 -0.80 -12.62
C MET A 144 0.90 -1.50 -12.21
N PHE A 145 0.17 -0.94 -11.25
CA PHE A 145 -1.13 -1.45 -10.84
C PHE A 145 -2.16 -1.39 -11.99
N ALA A 146 -2.21 -0.28 -12.73
CA ALA A 146 -3.08 -0.11 -13.88
C ALA A 146 -2.78 -1.08 -15.03
N VAL A 147 -1.50 -1.36 -15.29
CA VAL A 147 -1.08 -2.29 -16.36
C VAL A 147 -1.69 -3.67 -16.15
N GLY A 148 -1.83 -4.13 -14.91
CA GLY A 148 -2.45 -5.42 -14.64
C GLY A 148 -3.88 -5.54 -15.18
N PHE A 149 -4.64 -4.44 -15.27
CA PHE A 149 -6.03 -4.47 -15.76
C PHE A 149 -6.13 -4.87 -17.23
N TYR A 150 -5.04 -4.66 -17.99
CA TYR A 150 -4.94 -5.07 -19.38
C TYR A 150 -4.49 -6.53 -19.55
N CYS A 151 -4.09 -7.22 -18.48
CA CYS A 151 -3.72 -8.64 -18.55
C CYS A 151 -4.95 -9.56 -18.69
N LEU A 152 -6.14 -9.10 -18.30
CA LEU A 152 -7.38 -9.86 -18.34
C LEU A 152 -8.44 -9.09 -19.15
N PRO A 153 -9.04 -9.68 -20.20
CA PRO A 153 -10.06 -9.01 -21.00
C PRO A 153 -11.23 -8.49 -20.16
N ALA A 154 -11.65 -9.24 -19.14
CA ALA A 154 -12.75 -8.88 -18.25
C ALA A 154 -12.50 -7.59 -17.43
N THR A 155 -11.24 -7.31 -17.06
CA THR A 155 -10.87 -6.12 -16.26
C THR A 155 -10.43 -4.94 -17.12
N SER A 156 -10.20 -5.14 -18.41
CA SER A 156 -9.67 -4.11 -19.31
C SER A 156 -10.61 -2.90 -19.53
N THR A 157 -11.90 -3.07 -19.24
CA THR A 157 -12.94 -2.03 -19.40
C THR A 157 -13.17 -1.22 -18.13
N VAL A 158 -12.47 -1.53 -17.02
CA VAL A 158 -12.61 -0.82 -15.75
C VAL A 158 -12.11 0.62 -15.92
N SER A 159 -12.97 1.58 -15.58
CA SER A 159 -12.63 3.00 -15.63
C SER A 159 -11.46 3.36 -14.71
N TRP A 160 -10.76 4.45 -15.00
CA TRP A 160 -9.66 4.95 -14.15
C TRP A 160 -10.07 5.15 -12.69
N ALA A 161 -11.30 5.61 -12.45
CA ALA A 161 -11.86 5.76 -11.11
C ALA A 161 -11.89 4.42 -10.34
N GLY A 162 -12.22 3.32 -11.02
CA GLY A 162 -12.20 1.96 -10.45
C GLY A 162 -10.79 1.42 -10.23
N ILE A 163 -9.84 1.74 -11.11
CA ILE A 163 -8.41 1.41 -10.94
C ILE A 163 -7.87 2.11 -9.69
N MET A 164 -8.13 3.41 -9.54
CA MET A 164 -7.70 4.19 -8.38
C MET A 164 -8.36 3.72 -7.07
N ALA A 165 -9.64 3.34 -7.12
CA ALA A 165 -10.34 2.73 -5.99
C ALA A 165 -9.70 1.39 -5.60
N GLY A 166 -9.42 0.53 -6.57
CA GLY A 166 -8.72 -0.75 -6.35
C GLY A 166 -7.32 -0.56 -5.77
N PHE A 167 -6.56 0.43 -6.26
CA PHE A 167 -5.22 0.76 -5.77
C PHE A 167 -5.24 1.12 -4.28
N VAL A 168 -6.16 2.01 -3.88
CA VAL A 168 -6.37 2.40 -2.49
C VAL A 168 -6.81 1.20 -1.64
N ALA A 169 -7.72 0.37 -2.14
CA ALA A 169 -8.18 -0.83 -1.43
C ALA A 169 -7.04 -1.82 -1.18
N GLY A 170 -6.18 -2.01 -2.18
CA GLY A 170 -4.96 -2.79 -2.05
C GLY A 170 -4.00 -2.21 -1.01
N ALA A 171 -3.76 -0.90 -1.03
CA ALA A 171 -2.92 -0.22 -0.03
C ALA A 171 -3.44 -0.45 1.40
N ILE A 172 -4.75 -0.35 1.61
CA ILE A 172 -5.40 -0.68 2.90
C ILE A 172 -5.15 -2.15 3.27
N GLY A 173 -5.28 -3.09 2.31
CA GLY A 173 -5.03 -4.51 2.56
C GLY A 173 -3.62 -4.82 3.05
N ILE A 174 -2.60 -4.11 2.55
CA ILE A 174 -1.20 -4.23 3.01
C ILE A 174 -1.00 -3.61 4.41
N VAL A 175 -1.75 -2.55 4.74
CA VAL A 175 -1.70 -1.93 6.07
C VAL A 175 -2.34 -2.83 7.13
N LEU A 176 -3.46 -3.49 6.80
CA LEU A 176 -4.19 -4.33 7.73
C LEU A 176 -3.47 -5.64 8.07
N VAL A 177 -2.83 -6.27 7.07
CA VAL A 177 -2.14 -7.55 7.25
C VAL A 177 -0.73 -7.44 6.68
N GLN A 178 0.24 -7.95 7.45
CA GLN A 178 1.64 -7.95 7.02
C GLN A 178 1.81 -8.62 5.65
N GLY A 179 2.26 -7.84 4.66
CA GLY A 179 2.47 -8.31 3.28
C GLY A 179 1.18 -8.49 2.48
N GLY A 180 0.00 -8.21 3.05
CA GLY A 180 -1.28 -8.21 2.35
C GLY A 180 -1.76 -9.56 1.82
N ILE A 181 -1.16 -10.68 2.25
CA ILE A 181 -1.53 -12.01 1.75
C ILE A 181 -3.03 -12.26 1.99
N GLY A 182 -3.77 -12.58 0.93
CA GLY A 182 -5.22 -12.79 0.96
C GLY A 182 -6.06 -11.52 1.07
N VAL A 183 -5.71 -10.59 1.97
CA VAL A 183 -6.46 -9.34 2.19
C VAL A 183 -6.31 -8.38 1.01
N TYR A 184 -5.10 -8.22 0.45
CA TYR A 184 -4.87 -7.36 -0.70
C TYR A 184 -5.69 -7.84 -1.92
N PRO A 185 -5.57 -9.11 -2.38
CA PRO A 185 -6.37 -9.59 -3.50
C PRO A 185 -7.87 -9.46 -3.25
N ALA A 186 -8.35 -9.78 -2.04
CA ALA A 186 -9.76 -9.70 -1.70
C ALA A 186 -10.30 -8.26 -1.74
N PHE A 187 -9.56 -7.29 -1.19
CA PHE A 187 -9.98 -5.89 -1.16
C PHE A 187 -9.96 -5.26 -2.55
N VAL A 188 -8.93 -5.54 -3.34
CA VAL A 188 -8.87 -5.14 -4.76
C VAL A 188 -10.07 -5.73 -5.50
N ALA A 189 -10.34 -7.03 -5.33
CA ALA A 189 -11.45 -7.71 -6.00
C ALA A 189 -12.81 -7.12 -5.63
N LEU A 190 -13.05 -6.87 -4.34
CA LEU A 190 -14.31 -6.33 -3.85
C LEU A 190 -14.62 -4.97 -4.48
N ILE A 191 -13.62 -4.08 -4.49
CA ILE A 191 -13.81 -2.72 -5.03
C ILE A 191 -13.88 -2.74 -6.55
N VAL A 192 -12.98 -3.46 -7.24
CA VAL A 192 -12.96 -3.52 -8.71
C VAL A 192 -14.23 -4.18 -9.26
N SER A 193 -14.81 -5.15 -8.55
CA SER A 193 -16.02 -5.85 -9.01
C SER A 193 -17.22 -4.92 -9.20
N VAL A 194 -17.27 -3.81 -8.46
CA VAL A 194 -18.28 -2.75 -8.59
C VAL A 194 -18.20 -2.08 -9.97
N TYR A 195 -16.99 -1.92 -10.51
CA TYR A 195 -16.72 -1.22 -11.77
C TYR A 195 -16.71 -2.14 -13.00
N MET A 196 -16.84 -3.45 -12.82
CA MET A 196 -16.87 -4.42 -13.93
C MET A 196 -18.31 -4.69 -14.43
N PRO A 197 -18.53 -5.03 -15.71
CA PRO A 197 -19.88 -5.27 -16.29
C PRO A 197 -20.67 -6.38 -15.58
N SER A 198 -21.97 -6.22 -15.28
CA SER A 198 -22.75 -7.16 -14.44
C SER A 198 -22.52 -8.66 -14.74
N PRO A 199 -22.32 -9.53 -13.73
CA PRO A 199 -22.09 -10.94 -13.99
C PRO A 199 -23.38 -11.64 -14.40
N GLU A 200 -23.28 -12.60 -15.30
CA GLU A 200 -24.32 -13.61 -15.55
C GLU A 200 -24.42 -14.51 -14.30
N GLY A 201 -25.16 -14.05 -13.27
CA GLY A 201 -25.33 -14.81 -12.01
C GLY A 201 -25.33 -14.00 -10.71
N GLY A 202 -25.21 -12.67 -10.74
CA GLY A 202 -25.52 -11.81 -9.58
C GLY A 202 -24.54 -11.80 -8.39
N GLY A 203 -23.35 -12.41 -8.52
CA GLY A 203 -22.33 -12.40 -7.46
C GLY A 203 -21.64 -11.04 -7.26
N LEU A 204 -21.41 -10.65 -6.00
CA LEU A 204 -20.70 -9.41 -5.63
C LEU A 204 -19.18 -9.50 -5.87
N LEU A 205 -18.60 -10.68 -5.64
CA LEU A 205 -17.18 -10.98 -5.86
C LEU A 205 -17.02 -11.73 -7.17
N ARG A 206 -16.25 -11.14 -8.08
CA ARG A 206 -15.96 -11.71 -9.40
C ARG A 206 -14.70 -12.56 -9.36
N PRO A 207 -14.73 -13.81 -9.85
CA PRO A 207 -13.52 -14.62 -9.99
C PRO A 207 -12.42 -13.91 -10.78
N GLU A 208 -12.78 -13.13 -11.80
CA GLU A 208 -11.84 -12.38 -12.64
C GLU A 208 -11.19 -11.22 -11.87
N ALA A 209 -11.96 -10.50 -11.04
CA ALA A 209 -11.42 -9.44 -10.19
C ALA A 209 -10.48 -10.01 -9.11
N LEU A 210 -10.82 -11.19 -8.56
CA LEU A 210 -9.98 -11.89 -7.61
C LEU A 210 -8.69 -12.42 -8.26
N ALA A 211 -8.80 -12.99 -9.46
CA ALA A 211 -7.64 -13.42 -10.25
C ALA A 211 -6.70 -12.24 -10.53
N MET A 212 -7.26 -11.08 -10.90
CA MET A 212 -6.50 -9.85 -11.10
C MET A 212 -5.79 -9.36 -9.83
N GLY A 213 -6.48 -9.33 -8.69
CA GLY A 213 -5.89 -8.97 -7.40
C GLY A 213 -4.73 -9.89 -7.01
N TRP A 214 -4.88 -11.21 -7.24
CA TRP A 214 -3.80 -12.18 -7.05
C TRP A 214 -2.66 -12.00 -8.04
N LEU A 215 -2.96 -11.73 -9.31
CA LEU A 215 -1.96 -11.53 -10.36
C LEU A 215 -1.02 -10.38 -10.01
N ILE A 216 -1.56 -9.21 -9.64
CA ILE A 216 -0.75 -8.05 -9.24
C ILE A 216 0.09 -8.38 -8.01
N TRP A 217 -0.53 -8.97 -6.98
CA TRP A 217 0.14 -9.27 -5.72
C TRP A 217 1.28 -10.28 -5.91
N VAL A 218 1.03 -11.38 -6.63
CA VAL A 218 2.04 -12.41 -6.92
C VAL A 218 3.16 -11.82 -7.78
N ALA A 219 2.83 -11.08 -8.84
CA ALA A 219 3.84 -10.46 -9.70
C ALA A 219 4.77 -9.53 -8.90
N GLN A 220 4.20 -8.67 -8.06
CA GLN A 220 4.96 -7.77 -7.20
C GLN A 220 5.80 -8.52 -6.16
N THR A 221 5.23 -9.52 -5.49
CA THR A 221 5.94 -10.33 -4.48
C THR A 221 7.07 -11.13 -5.11
N VAL A 222 6.84 -11.80 -6.24
CA VAL A 222 7.89 -12.55 -6.96
C VAL A 222 8.99 -11.62 -7.42
N MET A 223 8.65 -10.47 -8.01
CA MET A 223 9.65 -9.46 -8.42
C MET A 223 10.50 -9.00 -7.24
N THR A 224 9.86 -8.71 -6.09
CA THR A 224 10.57 -8.29 -4.87
C THR A 224 11.50 -9.39 -4.35
N ILE A 225 11.06 -10.65 -4.35
CA ILE A 225 11.87 -11.79 -3.91
C ILE A 225 13.06 -12.01 -4.86
N VAL A 226 12.84 -11.96 -6.18
CA VAL A 226 13.88 -12.20 -7.19
C VAL A 226 14.92 -11.08 -7.18
N VAL A 227 14.50 -9.82 -7.27
CA VAL A 227 15.42 -8.67 -7.29
C VAL A 227 16.11 -8.52 -5.94
N GLY A 228 15.37 -8.70 -4.84
CA GLY A 228 15.93 -8.69 -3.49
C GLY A 228 16.96 -9.82 -3.28
N GLY A 229 16.65 -11.03 -3.72
CA GLY A 229 17.56 -12.17 -3.68
C GLY A 229 18.81 -11.95 -4.53
N LEU A 230 18.66 -11.45 -5.75
CA LEU A 230 19.78 -11.13 -6.64
C LEU A 230 20.70 -10.07 -6.02
N SER A 231 20.12 -9.03 -5.41
CA SER A 231 20.88 -8.00 -4.70
C SER A 231 21.75 -8.58 -3.58
N LEU A 232 21.21 -9.48 -2.76
CA LEU A 232 21.97 -10.15 -1.70
C LEU A 232 23.11 -11.02 -2.24
N LEU A 233 22.90 -11.72 -3.36
CA LEU A 233 23.94 -12.53 -4.01
C LEU A 233 25.06 -11.67 -4.59
N LEU A 234 24.74 -10.51 -5.17
CA LEU A 234 25.75 -9.58 -5.69
C LEU A 234 26.56 -8.97 -4.54
N ILE A 235 25.90 -8.60 -3.44
CA ILE A 235 26.57 -8.05 -2.27
C ILE A 235 27.50 -9.10 -1.63
N SER A 236 27.05 -10.35 -1.46
CA SER A 236 27.88 -11.40 -0.86
C SER A 236 29.13 -11.70 -1.70
N ARG A 237 28.99 -11.75 -3.04
CA ARG A 237 30.12 -11.93 -3.97
C ARG A 237 31.10 -10.75 -3.94
N SER A 238 30.59 -9.52 -3.87
CA SER A 238 31.45 -8.33 -3.76
C SER A 238 32.18 -8.26 -2.42
N ALA A 239 31.53 -8.71 -1.33
CA ALA A 239 32.14 -8.77 -0.01
C ALA A 239 33.28 -9.79 0.05
N SER A 240 33.07 -11.01 -0.48
CA SER A 240 34.10 -12.04 -0.55
C SER A 240 35.29 -11.62 -1.42
N ALA A 241 35.05 -10.88 -2.52
CA ALA A 241 36.12 -10.38 -3.38
C ALA A 241 36.96 -9.28 -2.69
N GLN A 242 36.32 -8.42 -1.90
CA GLN A 242 36.99 -7.34 -1.17
C GLN A 242 37.81 -7.89 0.02
N GLU A 243 37.33 -8.94 0.68
CA GLU A 243 38.04 -9.62 1.76
C GLU A 243 39.28 -10.38 1.24
N ALA A 244 39.17 -11.06 0.10
CA ALA A 244 40.28 -11.74 -0.56
C ALA A 244 41.41 -10.77 -1.00
N ALA A 245 41.05 -9.61 -1.57
CA ALA A 245 42.01 -8.59 -1.98
C ALA A 245 42.78 -7.96 -0.81
N LEU A 246 42.17 -7.87 0.38
CA LEU A 246 42.82 -7.36 1.58
C LEU A 246 43.79 -8.39 2.20
N THR A 247 43.50 -9.68 2.07
CA THR A 247 44.42 -10.74 2.53
C THR A 247 45.64 -10.92 1.63
N GLU A 248 45.50 -10.73 0.31
CA GLU A 248 46.63 -10.80 -0.64
C GLU A 248 47.54 -9.56 -0.58
N GLY A 249 47.03 -8.39 -0.16
CA GLY A 249 47.82 -7.17 0.06
C GLY A 249 48.63 -7.15 1.36
N THR A 250 48.57 -8.21 2.17
CA THR A 250 49.24 -8.32 3.48
C THR A 250 50.30 -9.42 3.57
N THR A 251 50.77 -9.96 2.44
CA THR A 251 51.97 -10.80 2.46
C THR A 251 53.23 -9.93 2.55
N PRO A 252 54.05 -10.07 3.60
CA PRO A 252 55.28 -9.29 3.80
C PRO A 252 56.38 -9.60 2.76
#